data_AF-A0A250J9Q9-F1
#
_entry.id   AF-A0A250J9Q9-F1
#
_cell.length_a   1.000
_cell.length_b   1.000
_cell.length_c   1.000
_cell.angle_alpha   90.00
_cell.angle_beta   90.00
_cell.angle_gamma   90.00
#
_symmetry.space_group_name_H-M   'P 1'
#
loop_
_entity.id
_entity.type
_entity.pdbx_description
1 polymer ?
#
loop_
_entity_poly.entity_id
_entity_poly.type
_entity_poly.pdbx_seq_one_letter_code
_entity_poly.pdbx_strand_id
1 'polypeptide(L)'
;MPMKRWILANAVLALALVACASPPESAETAERTALEADTSRRVLSEEDPHGIVVDFKDGTSQEEIDAWEAEWGVDLTYNSVEGPRSGVAIAHGVEDVDAVLEAIRQHPAVESAEPLRVYRVPVGEEAVFEEPAPALDKEGFTPNDPEYPRQWNLRMIHMPQAWLRSHGKGVVVAVLDTGIAYEDYDDFKQVPDLKGIRFKKGYDFVGDDTHANDDHGHGTHVAGTIAQATNNGVGVAGVAFEATLMPVKVLNHFGSGTSADIADAIRFAADNGAQVINMSLGGGGYSQVMADAVAYARKKGVTVVAAAGNAGRPRVEFPAAYPGAVAVAAVGPGGVRAPYSSYGRELDIAAPGGDKRQGDAGGILQNTIDPRDVSRSVYAAYQGTSMATPHVAAVAALLYAEGASGPDEVERALFAGASRVGGQAWSEEYGHGLLDAEASLKALGGASSRWPSLWWALALLAVVLLTLRGRERPGYLNILLRPSFLVPLVLATVGAFFLRSWVGGVPGAAGEVVQVAWLPIPDWQRIIFGTRTVSPLFYSALIPLVLSIFAIKFKGLRPALGGLALGFAGFLAYTAWVKAPALAWMPFTFMARPWLVVNVLICLFISRAMLRRESP
;
A
#
# COMPACT_ATOMS: atom_id res chain seq x y z
N MET A 1 40.48 -20.67 -9.91
CA MET A 1 41.74 -21.47 -9.82
C MET A 1 41.94 -21.89 -8.36
N PRO A 2 42.52 -23.07 -8.07
CA PRO A 2 41.66 -24.25 -8.03
C PRO A 2 41.81 -25.13 -6.77
N MET A 3 40.79 -25.96 -6.54
CA MET A 3 41.01 -27.42 -6.53
C MET A 3 39.91 -28.10 -7.36
N LYS A 4 40.28 -29.15 -8.12
CA LYS A 4 39.36 -29.96 -8.95
C LYS A 4 39.04 -31.25 -8.17
N ARG A 5 37.79 -31.71 -8.06
CA ARG A 5 36.94 -32.36 -9.09
C ARG A 5 37.59 -33.57 -9.76
N TRP A 6 37.13 -34.76 -9.39
CA TRP A 6 36.79 -35.93 -10.24
C TRP A 6 35.79 -36.82 -9.46
N ILE A 7 35.07 -37.77 -10.06
CA ILE A 7 33.86 -37.61 -10.91
C ILE A 7 33.22 -39.00 -11.13
N LEU A 8 31.90 -39.13 -10.89
CA LEU A 8 31.00 -40.24 -11.33
C LEU A 8 31.34 -41.68 -10.80
N ALA A 9 30.44 -42.69 -10.83
CA ALA A 9 29.02 -42.78 -11.23
C ALA A 9 28.30 -44.02 -10.63
N ASN A 10 26.96 -43.91 -10.48
CA ASN A 10 25.91 -44.95 -10.67
C ASN A 10 25.86 -46.27 -9.85
N ALA A 11 24.72 -46.95 -9.63
CA ALA A 11 23.29 -46.57 -9.56
C ALA A 11 22.38 -47.78 -9.13
N VAL A 12 21.09 -47.50 -8.82
CA VAL A 12 19.88 -48.37 -9.00
C VAL A 12 19.50 -49.48 -7.97
N LEU A 13 18.16 -49.62 -7.78
CA LEU A 13 17.31 -50.64 -7.07
C LEU A 13 17.42 -50.74 -5.52
N ALA A 14 16.37 -50.68 -4.66
CA ALA A 14 14.88 -50.55 -4.69
C ALA A 14 14.02 -51.80 -4.33
N LEU A 15 12.89 -51.55 -3.63
CA LEU A 15 11.82 -52.48 -3.12
C LEU A 15 12.24 -53.44 -1.97
N ALA A 16 11.37 -53.97 -1.09
CA ALA A 16 9.98 -53.70 -0.59
C ALA A 16 9.66 -54.78 0.52
N LEU A 17 8.59 -54.84 1.34
CA LEU A 17 7.42 -54.02 1.74
C LEU A 17 6.82 -54.63 3.07
N VAL A 18 5.61 -54.20 3.51
CA VAL A 18 4.68 -54.86 4.50
C VAL A 18 5.05 -54.76 6.00
N ALA A 19 4.18 -54.38 6.95
CA ALA A 19 2.88 -53.67 6.93
C ALA A 19 2.47 -53.21 8.37
N CYS A 20 1.23 -52.70 8.50
CA CYS A 20 0.47 -52.27 9.70
C CYS A 20 0.69 -50.81 10.14
N ALA A 21 -0.36 -49.99 10.37
CA ALA A 21 -1.76 -50.07 9.95
C ALA A 21 -2.41 -48.66 10.04
N SER A 22 -3.33 -48.32 9.13
CA SER A 22 -4.04 -47.02 9.12
C SER A 22 -5.56 -47.21 9.33
N PRO A 23 -6.27 -46.24 9.93
CA PRO A 23 -7.74 -46.25 10.03
C PRO A 23 -8.41 -46.02 8.66
N PRO A 24 -9.73 -46.31 8.52
CA PRO A 24 -10.41 -46.29 7.22
C PRO A 24 -10.78 -44.89 6.74
N GLU A 25 -10.35 -44.60 5.51
CA GLU A 25 -10.54 -43.37 4.72
C GLU A 25 -12.03 -42.99 4.50
N SER A 26 -12.95 -43.94 4.64
CA SER A 26 -14.37 -43.80 4.30
C SER A 26 -15.20 -42.90 5.22
N ALA A 27 -14.70 -42.51 6.40
CA ALA A 27 -15.38 -41.58 7.29
C ALA A 27 -15.14 -40.13 6.87
N GLU A 28 -13.87 -39.71 6.75
CA GLU A 28 -13.51 -38.37 6.27
C GLU A 28 -14.06 -38.07 4.87
N THR A 29 -14.11 -39.04 3.96
CA THR A 29 -14.73 -38.81 2.64
C THR A 29 -16.24 -38.59 2.74
N ALA A 30 -16.95 -39.33 3.61
CA ALA A 30 -18.39 -39.15 3.75
C ALA A 30 -18.75 -37.81 4.41
N GLU A 31 -17.94 -37.37 5.38
CA GLU A 31 -18.08 -36.10 6.07
C GLU A 31 -17.71 -34.91 5.16
N ARG A 32 -16.64 -35.02 4.38
CA ARG A 32 -16.28 -34.05 3.32
C ARG A 32 -17.34 -33.94 2.24
N THR A 33 -17.81 -35.06 1.68
CA THR A 33 -18.83 -35.02 0.61
C THR A 33 -20.21 -34.58 1.13
N ALA A 34 -20.49 -34.69 2.43
CA ALA A 34 -21.65 -34.04 3.04
C ALA A 34 -21.46 -32.51 3.10
N LEU A 35 -20.27 -32.03 3.49
CA LEU A 35 -19.95 -30.60 3.57
C LEU A 35 -19.89 -29.93 2.18
N GLU A 36 -19.22 -30.57 1.21
CA GLU A 36 -19.10 -30.14 -0.19
C GLU A 36 -20.47 -30.09 -0.90
N ALA A 37 -21.43 -30.94 -0.50
CA ALA A 37 -22.79 -30.93 -1.04
C ALA A 37 -23.68 -29.82 -0.47
N ASP A 38 -23.28 -29.20 0.65
CA ASP A 38 -24.00 -28.12 1.32
C ASP A 38 -23.45 -26.74 0.91
N THR A 39 -22.11 -26.59 0.89
CA THR A 39 -21.45 -25.33 0.46
C THR A 39 -21.73 -24.99 -1.00
N SER A 40 -21.80 -25.98 -1.89
CA SER A 40 -22.02 -25.81 -3.34
C SER A 40 -23.40 -25.25 -3.74
N ARG A 41 -24.22 -24.83 -2.78
CA ARG A 41 -25.56 -24.26 -3.01
C ARG A 41 -25.86 -22.89 -2.38
N ARG A 42 -24.94 -22.29 -1.62
CA ARG A 42 -25.18 -21.01 -0.92
C ARG A 42 -25.29 -19.81 -1.89
N VAL A 43 -26.46 -19.67 -2.54
CA VAL A 43 -26.84 -18.49 -3.36
C VAL A 43 -27.26 -17.34 -2.43
N LEU A 44 -26.29 -16.83 -1.68
CA LEU A 44 -26.47 -15.85 -0.60
C LEU A 44 -26.83 -14.45 -1.13
N SER A 45 -28.08 -14.28 -1.54
CA SER A 45 -28.79 -12.99 -1.46
C SER A 45 -30.33 -13.09 -1.59
N GLU A 46 -30.90 -14.24 -1.97
CA GLU A 46 -32.37 -14.42 -2.01
C GLU A 46 -32.93 -15.37 -0.93
N GLU A 47 -32.12 -16.28 -0.36
CA GLU A 47 -32.61 -17.28 0.62
C GLU A 47 -32.58 -16.83 2.09
N ASP A 48 -31.76 -15.83 2.46
CA ASP A 48 -31.76 -15.21 3.80
C ASP A 48 -31.82 -13.67 3.72
N PRO A 49 -33.02 -13.08 3.60
CA PRO A 49 -33.22 -11.63 3.64
C PRO A 49 -33.20 -11.04 5.06
N HIS A 50 -33.04 -11.85 6.11
CA HIS A 50 -33.22 -11.47 7.51
C HIS A 50 -31.95 -11.58 8.37
N GLY A 51 -30.90 -12.23 7.86
CA GLY A 51 -29.66 -12.46 8.58
C GLY A 51 -29.02 -11.20 9.18
N ILE A 52 -28.47 -11.35 10.39
CA ILE A 52 -27.78 -10.28 11.14
C ILE A 52 -26.29 -10.59 11.17
N VAL A 53 -25.45 -9.64 10.76
CA VAL A 53 -24.00 -9.73 11.02
C VAL A 53 -23.70 -9.23 12.42
N VAL A 54 -22.88 -9.99 13.15
CA VAL A 54 -22.45 -9.73 14.53
C VAL A 54 -20.93 -9.68 14.57
N ASP A 55 -20.38 -8.62 15.15
CA ASP A 55 -18.95 -8.43 15.38
C ASP A 55 -18.70 -8.58 16.89
N PHE A 56 -18.15 -9.73 17.31
CA PHE A 56 -17.82 -10.05 18.70
C PHE A 56 -16.43 -9.56 19.09
N LYS A 57 -16.23 -9.23 20.37
CA LYS A 57 -14.96 -8.70 20.88
C LYS A 57 -13.82 -9.71 20.81
N ASP A 58 -12.62 -9.20 20.50
CA ASP A 58 -11.32 -9.90 20.52
C ASP A 58 -11.23 -10.94 21.66
N GLY A 59 -11.24 -12.24 21.30
CA GLY A 59 -11.02 -13.34 22.24
C GLY A 59 -12.29 -14.01 22.81
N THR A 60 -13.48 -13.64 22.34
CA THR A 60 -14.72 -14.42 22.54
C THR A 60 -14.56 -15.84 21.98
N SER A 61 -14.99 -16.87 22.71
CA SER A 61 -14.86 -18.28 22.32
C SER A 61 -16.13 -18.87 21.70
N GLN A 62 -15.97 -19.92 20.88
CA GLN A 62 -17.09 -20.67 20.28
C GLN A 62 -18.08 -21.15 21.35
N GLU A 63 -17.59 -21.71 22.47
CA GLU A 63 -18.42 -22.20 23.59
C GLU A 63 -19.31 -21.10 24.22
N GLU A 64 -18.95 -19.82 24.06
CA GLU A 64 -19.76 -18.68 24.49
C GLU A 64 -20.77 -18.27 23.41
N ILE A 65 -20.41 -18.35 22.12
CA ILE A 65 -21.29 -18.06 20.97
C ILE A 65 -22.41 -19.11 20.87
N ASP A 66 -22.08 -20.40 20.98
CA ASP A 66 -23.02 -21.53 21.01
C ASP A 66 -24.07 -21.38 22.13
N ALA A 67 -23.68 -20.74 23.24
CA ALA A 67 -24.59 -20.47 24.36
C ALA A 67 -25.58 -19.33 24.05
N TRP A 68 -25.19 -18.35 23.24
CA TRP A 68 -26.05 -17.23 22.83
C TRP A 68 -26.95 -17.57 21.64
N GLU A 69 -26.53 -18.50 20.77
CA GLU A 69 -27.39 -19.11 19.74
C GLU A 69 -28.72 -19.59 20.35
N ALA A 70 -28.62 -20.39 21.42
CA ALA A 70 -29.76 -20.91 22.17
C ALA A 70 -30.47 -19.85 23.04
N GLU A 71 -29.84 -18.71 23.36
CA GLU A 71 -30.47 -17.60 24.09
C GLU A 71 -31.33 -16.73 23.16
N TRP A 72 -30.86 -16.49 21.94
CA TRP A 72 -31.49 -15.57 20.98
C TRP A 72 -32.40 -16.26 19.96
N GLY A 73 -32.33 -17.60 19.85
CA GLY A 73 -33.20 -18.37 18.96
C GLY A 73 -32.84 -18.22 17.47
N VAL A 74 -31.54 -18.10 17.20
CA VAL A 74 -30.94 -17.97 15.86
C VAL A 74 -30.00 -19.14 15.59
N ASP A 75 -29.42 -19.23 14.41
CA ASP A 75 -28.29 -20.11 14.08
C ASP A 75 -27.04 -19.25 13.86
N LEU A 76 -25.98 -19.40 14.67
CA LEU A 76 -24.81 -18.51 14.70
C LEU A 76 -23.57 -19.17 14.08
N THR A 77 -23.40 -18.98 12.77
CA THR A 77 -22.20 -19.44 12.06
C THR A 77 -21.13 -18.34 12.00
N TYR A 78 -19.86 -18.68 12.24
CA TYR A 78 -18.74 -17.80 11.87
C TYR A 78 -18.76 -17.56 10.36
N ASN A 79 -18.52 -16.32 9.93
CA ASN A 79 -18.68 -15.95 8.51
C ASN A 79 -17.66 -16.62 7.58
N SER A 80 -16.47 -16.91 8.09
CA SER A 80 -15.36 -17.48 7.32
C SER A 80 -14.39 -18.24 8.24
N VAL A 81 -13.39 -18.92 7.67
CA VAL A 81 -12.31 -19.55 8.43
C VAL A 81 -11.44 -18.57 9.26
N GLU A 82 -11.54 -17.26 9.02
CA GLU A 82 -10.92 -16.22 9.85
C GLU A 82 -11.89 -15.61 10.88
N GLY A 83 -13.18 -15.95 10.83
CA GLY A 83 -14.21 -15.61 11.83
C GLY A 83 -13.78 -15.83 13.30
N PRO A 84 -13.18 -16.99 13.64
CA PRO A 84 -12.61 -17.26 14.98
C PRO A 84 -11.46 -16.31 15.41
N ARG A 85 -10.97 -15.44 14.52
CA ARG A 85 -10.01 -14.37 14.83
C ARG A 85 -10.56 -12.96 14.62
N SER A 86 -11.48 -12.78 13.68
CA SER A 86 -12.05 -11.48 13.34
C SER A 86 -13.20 -11.06 14.26
N GLY A 87 -13.84 -12.04 14.91
CA GLY A 87 -15.06 -11.85 15.72
C GLY A 87 -16.35 -11.91 14.91
N VAL A 88 -16.29 -12.07 13.58
CA VAL A 88 -17.45 -11.89 12.69
C VAL A 88 -18.24 -13.18 12.49
N ALA A 89 -19.52 -13.13 12.82
CA ALA A 89 -20.50 -14.19 12.61
C ALA A 89 -21.76 -13.67 11.91
N ILE A 90 -22.52 -14.57 11.28
CA ILE A 90 -23.88 -14.32 10.81
C ILE A 90 -24.85 -15.14 11.67
N ALA A 91 -25.85 -14.44 12.21
CA ALA A 91 -27.04 -15.03 12.80
C ALA A 91 -28.08 -15.25 11.69
N HIS A 92 -28.36 -16.52 11.38
CA HIS A 92 -29.35 -17.00 10.41
C HIS A 92 -30.69 -17.33 11.09
N GLY A 93 -31.73 -17.56 10.28
CA GLY A 93 -33.04 -18.05 10.75
C GLY A 93 -33.91 -17.03 11.50
N VAL A 94 -33.57 -15.73 11.40
CA VAL A 94 -34.16 -14.67 12.22
C VAL A 94 -35.62 -14.39 11.86
N GLU A 95 -36.57 -14.74 12.75
CA GLU A 95 -38.01 -14.48 12.54
C GLU A 95 -38.38 -13.00 12.70
N ASP A 96 -37.82 -12.30 13.68
CA ASP A 96 -38.01 -10.86 13.94
C ASP A 96 -36.65 -10.15 14.04
N VAL A 97 -36.23 -9.55 12.93
CA VAL A 97 -34.92 -8.90 12.80
C VAL A 97 -34.76 -7.76 13.78
N ASP A 98 -35.77 -6.92 13.99
CA ASP A 98 -35.66 -5.74 14.86
C ASP A 98 -35.58 -6.15 16.35
N ALA A 99 -36.36 -7.16 16.77
CA ALA A 99 -36.34 -7.64 18.14
C ALA A 99 -35.04 -8.39 18.49
N VAL A 100 -34.58 -9.29 17.62
CA VAL A 100 -33.35 -10.06 17.83
C VAL A 100 -32.11 -9.15 17.77
N LEU A 101 -32.08 -8.21 16.82
CA LEU A 101 -30.97 -7.25 16.69
C LEU A 101 -30.80 -6.37 17.92
N GLU A 102 -31.90 -5.94 18.56
CA GLU A 102 -31.84 -5.14 19.79
C GLU A 102 -31.35 -5.99 20.99
N ALA A 103 -31.72 -7.27 21.07
CA ALA A 103 -31.19 -8.18 22.09
C ALA A 103 -29.67 -8.39 21.94
N ILE A 104 -29.20 -8.70 20.72
CA ILE A 104 -27.78 -8.89 20.39
C ILE A 104 -26.99 -7.62 20.73
N ARG A 105 -27.48 -6.43 20.36
CA ARG A 105 -26.82 -5.13 20.64
C ARG A 105 -26.66 -4.79 22.11
N GLN A 106 -27.52 -5.33 22.98
CA GLN A 106 -27.42 -5.13 24.43
C GLN A 106 -26.42 -6.09 25.09
N HIS A 107 -25.94 -7.12 24.38
CA HIS A 107 -25.08 -8.15 24.95
C HIS A 107 -23.62 -7.67 25.13
N PRO A 108 -23.01 -7.78 26.33
CA PRO A 108 -21.70 -7.18 26.63
C PRO A 108 -20.50 -7.75 25.86
N ALA A 109 -20.63 -8.91 25.20
CA ALA A 109 -19.58 -9.48 24.34
C ALA A 109 -19.59 -8.94 22.89
N VAL A 110 -20.69 -8.32 22.45
CA VAL A 110 -20.82 -7.76 21.10
C VAL A 110 -20.15 -6.38 21.04
N GLU A 111 -19.43 -6.09 19.95
CA GLU A 111 -18.91 -4.76 19.61
C GLU A 111 -19.83 -4.03 18.63
N SER A 112 -20.36 -4.72 17.61
CA SER A 112 -21.48 -4.22 16.81
C SER A 112 -22.37 -5.33 16.25
N ALA A 113 -23.62 -4.99 15.93
CA ALA A 113 -24.51 -5.87 15.18
C ALA A 113 -25.46 -5.07 14.29
N GLU A 114 -25.78 -5.59 13.10
CA GLU A 114 -26.67 -4.96 12.11
C GLU A 114 -27.19 -5.97 11.07
N PRO A 115 -28.27 -5.65 10.32
CA PRO A 115 -28.73 -6.49 9.22
C PRO A 115 -27.65 -6.65 8.15
N LEU A 116 -27.52 -7.87 7.64
CA LEU A 116 -26.57 -8.25 6.58
C LEU A 116 -26.83 -7.43 5.30
N ARG A 117 -25.77 -6.97 4.64
CA ARG A 117 -25.88 -6.06 3.49
C ARG A 117 -25.12 -6.58 2.28
N VAL A 118 -25.73 -6.40 1.10
CA VAL A 118 -25.13 -6.79 -0.18
C VAL A 118 -24.42 -5.61 -0.83
N TYR A 119 -23.15 -5.82 -1.18
CA TYR A 119 -22.35 -4.97 -2.07
C TYR A 119 -22.27 -5.63 -3.46
N ARG A 120 -22.06 -4.81 -4.50
CA ARG A 120 -22.02 -5.30 -5.89
C ARG A 120 -20.92 -4.64 -6.71
N VAL A 121 -20.55 -5.28 -7.83
CA VAL A 121 -19.91 -4.62 -8.98
C VAL A 121 -20.88 -3.54 -9.51
N PRO A 122 -20.50 -2.26 -9.51
CA PRO A 122 -21.36 -1.20 -10.02
C PRO A 122 -21.38 -1.22 -11.56
N VAL A 123 -22.56 -1.46 -12.15
CA VAL A 123 -22.74 -1.84 -13.57
C VAL A 123 -22.30 -0.77 -14.60
N GLY A 124 -21.79 -1.22 -15.76
CA GLY A 124 -21.52 -0.41 -16.96
C GLY A 124 -21.72 -1.22 -18.26
N GLU A 125 -22.08 -0.57 -19.37
CA GLU A 125 -22.69 -1.22 -20.56
C GLU A 125 -21.72 -1.62 -21.72
N GLU A 126 -22.21 -2.41 -22.67
CA GLU A 126 -21.53 -2.95 -23.88
C GLU A 126 -22.10 -2.34 -25.20
N ALA A 127 -21.49 -2.46 -26.37
CA ALA A 127 -20.07 -2.52 -26.82
C ALA A 127 -20.10 -2.53 -28.38
N VAL A 128 -19.42 -1.60 -29.05
CA VAL A 128 -19.37 -1.51 -30.54
C VAL A 128 -18.04 -0.89 -31.02
N PHE A 129 -17.48 -1.45 -32.09
CA PHE A 129 -16.24 -1.03 -32.80
C PHE A 129 -16.45 0.31 -33.55
N GLU A 130 -15.45 1.18 -33.83
CA GLU A 130 -14.19 0.95 -34.57
C GLU A 130 -13.25 2.19 -34.48
N GLU A 131 -12.13 2.22 -35.23
CA GLU A 131 -11.20 3.35 -35.49
C GLU A 131 -10.24 3.82 -34.34
N PRO A 132 -9.12 4.54 -34.64
CA PRO A 132 -7.82 4.23 -34.02
C PRO A 132 -7.31 5.15 -32.88
N ALA A 133 -6.29 4.65 -32.17
CA ALA A 133 -5.64 5.30 -31.03
C ALA A 133 -4.70 6.47 -31.40
N PRO A 134 -4.55 7.49 -30.52
CA PRO A 134 -3.67 8.63 -30.73
C PRO A 134 -2.18 8.28 -30.55
N ALA A 135 -1.31 9.15 -31.09
CA ALA A 135 0.14 8.96 -31.13
C ALA A 135 0.82 8.86 -29.74
N LEU A 136 1.99 8.22 -29.72
CA LEU A 136 2.81 8.02 -28.53
C LEU A 136 3.79 9.20 -28.30
N ASP A 137 3.80 9.72 -27.08
CA ASP A 137 4.84 10.66 -26.61
C ASP A 137 6.20 9.97 -26.45
N LYS A 138 7.28 10.77 -26.58
CA LYS A 138 8.66 10.25 -26.65
C LYS A 138 9.48 10.42 -25.37
N GLU A 139 8.86 10.93 -24.30
CA GLU A 139 9.54 11.25 -23.04
C GLU A 139 9.05 10.32 -21.91
N GLY A 140 9.61 9.11 -21.82
CA GLY A 140 9.27 8.15 -20.78
C GLY A 140 9.77 6.72 -21.06
N PHE A 141 9.40 5.79 -20.18
CA PHE A 141 9.36 4.36 -20.46
C PHE A 141 8.13 4.05 -21.31
N THR A 142 8.35 3.40 -22.46
CA THR A 142 7.29 2.95 -23.37
C THR A 142 7.35 1.43 -23.41
N PRO A 143 6.31 0.72 -22.90
CA PRO A 143 6.23 -0.72 -23.00
C PRO A 143 6.19 -1.21 -24.46
N ASN A 144 6.63 -2.45 -24.70
CA ASN A 144 6.61 -3.09 -26.02
C ASN A 144 5.32 -3.89 -26.32
N ASP A 145 4.32 -3.76 -25.45
CA ASP A 145 3.08 -4.55 -25.45
C ASP A 145 2.13 -4.08 -26.57
N PRO A 146 1.62 -4.96 -27.47
CA PRO A 146 0.98 -4.55 -28.72
C PRO A 146 -0.22 -3.61 -28.58
N GLU A 147 -1.02 -3.74 -27.52
CA GLU A 147 -2.24 -2.98 -27.30
C GLU A 147 -2.01 -1.72 -26.42
N TYR A 148 -0.81 -1.53 -25.85
CA TYR A 148 -0.46 -0.33 -25.05
C TYR A 148 -0.79 1.02 -25.72
N PRO A 149 -0.66 1.21 -27.06
CA PRO A 149 -1.10 2.45 -27.71
C PRO A 149 -2.57 2.81 -27.44
N ARG A 150 -3.45 1.82 -27.24
CA ARG A 150 -4.88 2.02 -26.93
C ARG A 150 -5.13 2.45 -25.48
N GLN A 151 -4.20 2.18 -24.57
CA GLN A 151 -4.31 2.52 -23.14
C GLN A 151 -4.03 4.02 -22.89
N TRP A 152 -4.96 4.88 -23.31
CA TRP A 152 -4.96 6.32 -23.06
C TRP A 152 -4.84 6.68 -21.57
N ASN A 153 -5.39 5.82 -20.71
CA ASN A 153 -5.42 5.93 -19.25
C ASN A 153 -4.03 6.03 -18.63
N LEU A 154 -3.07 5.25 -19.13
CA LEU A 154 -1.70 5.24 -18.64
C LEU A 154 -0.96 6.53 -19.01
N ARG A 155 -1.29 7.12 -20.17
CA ARG A 155 -0.76 8.44 -20.58
C ARG A 155 -1.39 9.58 -19.77
N MET A 156 -2.69 9.53 -19.51
CA MET A 156 -3.41 10.56 -18.72
C MET A 156 -2.81 10.77 -17.32
N ILE A 157 -2.37 9.69 -16.67
CA ILE A 157 -1.79 9.75 -15.32
C ILE A 157 -0.25 9.84 -15.31
N HIS A 158 0.36 10.15 -16.46
CA HIS A 158 1.81 10.29 -16.64
C HIS A 158 2.64 9.04 -16.26
N MET A 159 2.14 7.85 -16.59
CA MET A 159 2.88 6.59 -16.36
C MET A 159 4.24 6.50 -17.06
N PRO A 160 4.41 6.94 -18.33
CA PRO A 160 5.72 6.88 -18.99
C PRO A 160 6.83 7.57 -18.17
N GLN A 161 6.51 8.66 -17.49
CA GLN A 161 7.44 9.39 -16.65
C GLN A 161 7.56 8.78 -15.24
N ALA A 162 6.46 8.27 -14.67
CA ALA A 162 6.45 7.59 -13.37
C ALA A 162 7.28 6.29 -13.34
N TRP A 163 7.19 5.48 -14.41
CA TRP A 163 7.95 4.23 -14.55
C TRP A 163 9.47 4.44 -14.59
N LEU A 164 9.96 5.61 -15.02
CA LEU A 164 11.40 5.96 -14.90
C LEU A 164 11.90 6.03 -13.43
N ARG A 165 11.01 5.87 -12.45
CA ARG A 165 11.34 5.82 -11.02
C ARG A 165 10.93 4.52 -10.34
N SER A 166 9.70 4.05 -10.57
CA SER A 166 9.13 2.93 -9.81
C SER A 166 8.14 2.11 -10.65
N HIS A 167 8.17 0.80 -10.44
CA HIS A 167 7.21 -0.16 -10.98
C HIS A 167 6.37 -0.85 -9.87
N GLY A 168 6.45 -0.38 -8.61
CA GLY A 168 5.72 -0.99 -7.47
C GLY A 168 6.44 -2.16 -6.78
N LYS A 169 7.74 -2.34 -7.07
CA LYS A 169 8.54 -3.49 -6.64
C LYS A 169 8.47 -3.76 -5.12
N GLY A 170 8.10 -4.98 -4.77
CA GLY A 170 8.10 -5.47 -3.39
C GLY A 170 6.92 -5.00 -2.53
N VAL A 171 5.92 -4.37 -3.15
CA VAL A 171 4.65 -4.00 -2.51
C VAL A 171 3.59 -5.05 -2.83
N VAL A 172 2.78 -5.39 -1.83
CA VAL A 172 1.63 -6.30 -1.96
C VAL A 172 0.35 -5.49 -2.06
N VAL A 173 -0.43 -5.72 -3.11
CA VAL A 173 -1.75 -5.11 -3.34
C VAL A 173 -2.80 -6.21 -3.28
N ALA A 174 -3.72 -6.12 -2.33
CA ALA A 174 -4.87 -7.01 -2.25
C ALA A 174 -6.00 -6.47 -3.14
N VAL A 175 -6.61 -7.38 -3.89
CA VAL A 175 -7.74 -7.11 -4.79
C VAL A 175 -8.95 -7.84 -4.23
N LEU A 176 -9.84 -7.09 -3.58
CA LEU A 176 -11.07 -7.59 -2.98
C LEU A 176 -12.19 -7.43 -4.01
N ASP A 177 -12.48 -8.51 -4.72
CA ASP A 177 -13.29 -8.49 -5.96
C ASP A 177 -13.87 -9.89 -6.29
N THR A 178 -14.20 -10.18 -7.56
CA THR A 178 -14.74 -11.48 -8.04
C THR A 178 -13.71 -12.62 -8.12
N GLY A 179 -12.46 -12.37 -7.71
CA GLY A 179 -11.31 -13.27 -7.87
C GLY A 179 -10.31 -12.73 -8.91
N ILE A 180 -9.28 -13.51 -9.24
CA ILE A 180 -8.37 -13.22 -10.37
C ILE A 180 -8.12 -14.53 -11.14
N ALA A 181 -8.09 -14.52 -12.47
CA ALA A 181 -7.63 -15.64 -13.28
C ALA A 181 -6.09 -15.79 -13.21
N TYR A 182 -5.57 -16.12 -12.02
CA TYR A 182 -4.14 -16.11 -11.70
C TYR A 182 -3.45 -17.47 -11.77
N GLU A 183 -4.17 -18.58 -11.82
CA GLU A 183 -3.63 -19.94 -11.89
C GLU A 183 -4.43 -20.86 -12.83
N ASP A 184 -3.89 -22.03 -13.15
CA ASP A 184 -4.61 -23.10 -13.85
C ASP A 184 -5.14 -24.08 -12.79
N TYR A 185 -6.44 -24.00 -12.46
CA TYR A 185 -7.10 -24.84 -11.46
C TYR A 185 -8.48 -25.28 -11.95
N ASP A 186 -8.74 -26.59 -11.94
CA ASP A 186 -9.93 -27.22 -12.53
C ASP A 186 -10.29 -26.67 -13.93
N ASP A 187 -11.47 -26.08 -14.14
CA ASP A 187 -11.84 -25.40 -15.40
C ASP A 187 -11.20 -24.01 -15.57
N PHE A 188 -10.83 -23.30 -14.49
CA PHE A 188 -10.19 -21.97 -14.54
C PHE A 188 -8.77 -22.02 -15.14
N LYS A 189 -8.40 -20.98 -15.91
CA LYS A 189 -7.08 -20.88 -16.55
C LYS A 189 -6.44 -19.52 -16.35
N GLN A 190 -5.12 -19.50 -16.14
CA GLN A 190 -4.37 -18.27 -15.98
C GLN A 190 -4.35 -17.47 -17.28
N VAL A 191 -4.92 -16.26 -17.28
CA VAL A 191 -4.91 -15.40 -18.46
C VAL A 191 -3.46 -15.13 -18.93
N PRO A 192 -3.17 -15.17 -20.25
CA PRO A 192 -1.80 -15.10 -20.76
C PRO A 192 -1.00 -13.89 -20.27
N ASP A 193 -1.67 -12.75 -20.09
CA ASP A 193 -1.03 -11.46 -19.80
C ASP A 193 -0.84 -11.18 -18.29
N LEU A 194 -1.19 -12.14 -17.43
CA LEU A 194 -0.74 -12.18 -16.02
C LEU A 194 0.47 -13.12 -15.82
N LYS A 195 0.97 -13.76 -16.88
CA LYS A 195 2.09 -14.72 -16.78
C LYS A 195 3.40 -14.01 -16.45
N GLY A 196 4.01 -14.41 -15.34
CA GLY A 196 5.23 -13.80 -14.80
C GLY A 196 4.98 -12.78 -13.68
N ILE A 197 3.72 -12.41 -13.41
CA ILE A 197 3.34 -11.60 -12.24
C ILE A 197 3.52 -12.42 -10.96
N ARG A 198 3.84 -11.71 -9.86
CA ARG A 198 3.94 -12.31 -8.53
C ARG A 198 2.57 -12.31 -7.87
N PHE A 199 2.13 -13.49 -7.44
CA PHE A 199 0.97 -13.63 -6.58
C PHE A 199 1.41 -14.03 -5.16
N LYS A 200 0.76 -13.46 -4.15
CA LYS A 200 0.77 -13.92 -2.76
C LYS A 200 -0.45 -14.82 -2.56
N LYS A 201 -0.38 -15.78 -1.63
CA LYS A 201 -1.53 -16.63 -1.29
C LYS A 201 -2.75 -15.75 -0.97
N GLY A 202 -3.86 -16.02 -1.65
CA GLY A 202 -5.15 -15.41 -1.44
C GLY A 202 -6.09 -16.24 -0.57
N TYR A 203 -7.37 -15.89 -0.61
CA TYR A 203 -8.47 -16.66 -0.04
C TYR A 203 -9.79 -16.32 -0.77
N ASP A 204 -10.69 -17.29 -0.89
CA ASP A 204 -12.04 -17.11 -1.39
C ASP A 204 -13.04 -17.13 -0.23
N PHE A 205 -13.61 -15.97 0.09
CA PHE A 205 -14.65 -15.81 1.12
C PHE A 205 -16.06 -16.13 0.60
N VAL A 206 -16.21 -16.52 -0.67
CA VAL A 206 -17.49 -16.95 -1.28
C VAL A 206 -17.54 -18.48 -1.40
N GLY A 207 -16.44 -19.11 -1.78
CA GLY A 207 -16.29 -20.57 -1.86
C GLY A 207 -15.70 -21.23 -0.60
N ASP A 208 -15.21 -20.43 0.35
CA ASP A 208 -14.47 -20.85 1.56
C ASP A 208 -13.25 -21.76 1.27
N ASP A 209 -12.44 -21.35 0.27
CA ASP A 209 -11.25 -22.09 -0.13
C ASP A 209 -10.02 -21.18 -0.41
N THR A 210 -8.92 -21.79 -0.87
CA THR A 210 -7.65 -21.08 -1.12
C THR A 210 -7.41 -20.70 -2.57
N HIS A 211 -8.42 -20.85 -3.44
CA HIS A 211 -8.37 -20.78 -4.90
C HIS A 211 -9.30 -19.68 -5.43
N ALA A 212 -9.01 -18.44 -5.04
CA ALA A 212 -9.73 -17.21 -5.37
C ALA A 212 -9.71 -16.81 -6.87
N ASN A 213 -10.15 -17.73 -7.72
CA ASN A 213 -10.20 -17.64 -9.17
C ASN A 213 -11.40 -16.80 -9.60
N ASP A 214 -11.24 -16.08 -10.72
CA ASP A 214 -12.30 -15.22 -11.24
C ASP A 214 -13.32 -16.04 -12.04
N ASP A 215 -14.60 -15.87 -11.73
CA ASP A 215 -15.75 -16.46 -12.42
C ASP A 215 -16.55 -15.42 -13.23
N HIS A 216 -16.23 -14.13 -13.11
CA HIS A 216 -16.98 -13.01 -13.69
C HIS A 216 -16.14 -12.17 -14.67
N GLY A 217 -14.82 -12.12 -14.49
CA GLY A 217 -13.90 -11.30 -15.27
C GLY A 217 -13.78 -9.85 -14.79
N HIS A 218 -14.45 -9.46 -13.70
CA HIS A 218 -14.32 -8.11 -13.16
C HIS A 218 -13.00 -7.95 -12.38
N GLY A 219 -12.76 -8.82 -11.40
CA GLY A 219 -11.55 -8.80 -10.56
C GLY A 219 -10.26 -9.01 -11.34
N THR A 220 -10.26 -9.82 -12.42
CA THR A 220 -9.09 -9.96 -13.33
C THR A 220 -8.80 -8.68 -14.09
N HIS A 221 -9.82 -7.93 -14.54
CA HIS A 221 -9.65 -6.65 -15.22
C HIS A 221 -9.11 -5.56 -14.28
N VAL A 222 -9.63 -5.53 -13.05
CA VAL A 222 -9.13 -4.69 -11.95
C VAL A 222 -7.67 -5.02 -11.62
N ALA A 223 -7.35 -6.31 -11.48
CA ALA A 223 -6.00 -6.80 -11.20
C ALA A 223 -5.01 -6.47 -12.33
N GLY A 224 -5.41 -6.61 -13.59
CA GLY A 224 -4.59 -6.21 -14.75
C GLY A 224 -4.30 -4.71 -14.75
N THR A 225 -5.31 -3.88 -14.45
CA THR A 225 -5.11 -2.43 -14.30
C THR A 225 -4.08 -2.09 -13.22
N ILE A 226 -4.01 -2.90 -12.15
CA ILE A 226 -2.98 -2.75 -11.12
C ILE A 226 -1.61 -3.23 -11.61
N ALA A 227 -1.51 -4.48 -12.08
CA ALA A 227 -0.22 -5.14 -12.33
C ALA A 227 -0.26 -6.23 -13.43
N GLN A 228 -0.83 -5.94 -14.59
CA GLN A 228 -0.58 -6.72 -15.82
C GLN A 228 0.92 -6.85 -16.11
N ALA A 229 1.34 -7.92 -16.83
CA ALA A 229 2.72 -8.19 -17.18
C ALA A 229 3.27 -7.24 -18.26
N THR A 230 3.60 -6.00 -17.89
CA THR A 230 4.15 -4.98 -18.79
C THR A 230 5.53 -5.34 -19.38
N ASN A 231 5.74 -4.94 -20.63
CA ASN A 231 6.94 -5.09 -21.45
C ASN A 231 7.33 -6.56 -21.68
N ASN A 232 6.32 -7.41 -21.90
CA ASN A 232 6.46 -8.84 -22.21
C ASN A 232 6.32 -9.14 -23.72
N GLY A 233 5.79 -8.20 -24.52
CA GLY A 233 5.50 -8.37 -25.95
C GLY A 233 4.14 -9.02 -26.26
N VAL A 234 3.24 -9.06 -25.28
CA VAL A 234 1.88 -9.60 -25.30
C VAL A 234 0.94 -8.50 -24.81
N GLY A 235 -0.33 -8.51 -25.25
CA GLY A 235 -1.39 -7.74 -24.61
C GLY A 235 -1.10 -6.27 -24.30
N VAL A 236 -1.21 -5.91 -23.02
CA VAL A 236 -1.33 -4.55 -22.48
C VAL A 236 -0.44 -4.35 -21.23
N ALA A 237 -0.30 -3.10 -20.79
CA ALA A 237 0.49 -2.74 -19.62
C ALA A 237 -0.35 -2.51 -18.34
N GLY A 238 0.22 -2.88 -17.20
CA GLY A 238 -0.29 -2.58 -15.85
C GLY A 238 0.48 -1.42 -15.20
N VAL A 239 -0.18 -0.66 -14.31
CA VAL A 239 0.40 0.55 -13.69
C VAL A 239 1.61 0.23 -12.80
N ALA A 240 1.51 -0.80 -11.96
CA ALA A 240 2.52 -1.23 -10.99
C ALA A 240 2.94 -2.69 -11.24
N PHE A 241 3.45 -2.97 -12.43
CA PHE A 241 3.78 -4.33 -12.92
C PHE A 241 4.90 -5.08 -12.18
N GLU A 242 5.60 -4.47 -11.22
CA GLU A 242 6.46 -5.17 -10.26
C GLU A 242 5.85 -5.32 -8.84
N ALA A 243 4.59 -4.93 -8.65
CA ALA A 243 3.85 -5.28 -7.44
C ALA A 243 3.70 -6.80 -7.29
N THR A 244 3.09 -7.21 -6.18
CA THR A 244 2.65 -8.57 -5.91
C THR A 244 1.15 -8.52 -5.62
N LEU A 245 0.35 -9.22 -6.41
CA LEU A 245 -1.10 -9.25 -6.20
C LEU A 245 -1.46 -10.27 -5.11
N MET A 246 -2.43 -9.96 -4.28
CA MET A 246 -3.12 -10.92 -3.42
C MET A 246 -4.57 -11.01 -3.91
N PRO A 247 -4.98 -12.13 -4.54
CA PRO A 247 -6.36 -12.33 -4.94
C PRO A 247 -7.19 -12.56 -3.68
N VAL A 248 -8.29 -11.82 -3.51
CA VAL A 248 -9.22 -12.03 -2.41
C VAL A 248 -10.63 -11.99 -2.98
N LYS A 249 -11.24 -13.17 -3.13
CA LYS A 249 -12.57 -13.27 -3.71
C LYS A 249 -13.60 -13.01 -2.61
N VAL A 250 -14.42 -11.99 -2.82
CA VAL A 250 -15.49 -11.54 -1.93
C VAL A 250 -16.77 -11.23 -2.70
N LEU A 251 -16.78 -11.46 -4.02
CA LEU A 251 -17.93 -11.32 -4.90
C LEU A 251 -18.10 -12.64 -5.68
N ASN A 252 -19.33 -13.11 -5.77
CA ASN A 252 -19.70 -14.29 -6.54
C ASN A 252 -19.75 -14.02 -8.06
N HIS A 253 -20.07 -15.03 -8.86
CA HIS A 253 -20.27 -14.94 -10.31
C HIS A 253 -21.28 -13.86 -10.76
N PHE A 254 -22.22 -13.46 -9.90
CA PHE A 254 -23.16 -12.34 -10.14
C PHE A 254 -22.63 -10.98 -9.66
N GLY A 255 -21.34 -10.90 -9.32
CA GLY A 255 -20.65 -9.70 -8.87
C GLY A 255 -21.18 -9.18 -7.54
N SER A 256 -21.74 -10.05 -6.68
CA SER A 256 -22.38 -9.68 -5.41
C SER A 256 -21.71 -10.39 -4.22
N GLY A 257 -21.66 -9.73 -3.06
CA GLY A 257 -21.09 -10.30 -1.82
C GLY A 257 -21.53 -9.53 -0.57
N THR A 258 -21.28 -10.06 0.63
CA THR A 258 -21.86 -9.53 1.87
C THR A 258 -20.95 -8.54 2.61
N SER A 259 -21.54 -7.78 3.54
CA SER A 259 -20.82 -6.93 4.50
C SER A 259 -19.86 -7.69 5.40
N ALA A 260 -20.11 -8.98 5.66
CA ALA A 260 -19.29 -9.79 6.54
C ALA A 260 -18.03 -10.28 5.80
N ASP A 261 -18.20 -10.87 4.62
CA ASP A 261 -17.10 -11.37 3.75
C ASP A 261 -16.07 -10.29 3.47
N ILE A 262 -16.55 -9.09 3.12
CA ILE A 262 -15.68 -7.97 2.76
C ILE A 262 -14.98 -7.42 4.02
N ALA A 263 -15.63 -7.41 5.18
CA ALA A 263 -15.00 -6.97 6.44
C ALA A 263 -13.92 -7.96 6.93
N ASP A 264 -14.18 -9.26 6.85
CA ASP A 264 -13.20 -10.32 7.09
C ASP A 264 -12.04 -10.23 6.10
N ALA A 265 -12.32 -10.08 4.81
CA ALA A 265 -11.31 -9.94 3.76
C ALA A 265 -10.39 -8.71 3.94
N ILE A 266 -10.93 -7.58 4.41
CA ILE A 266 -10.12 -6.38 4.73
C ILE A 266 -9.17 -6.69 5.90
N ARG A 267 -9.67 -7.34 6.96
CA ARG A 267 -8.85 -7.76 8.12
C ARG A 267 -7.77 -8.77 7.67
N PHE A 268 -8.16 -9.82 6.95
CA PHE A 268 -7.29 -10.85 6.36
C PHE A 268 -6.19 -10.25 5.48
N ALA A 269 -6.52 -9.34 4.57
CA ALA A 269 -5.56 -8.72 3.66
C ALA A 269 -4.53 -7.87 4.41
N ALA A 270 -4.96 -7.16 5.45
CA ALA A 270 -4.08 -6.36 6.29
C ALA A 270 -3.10 -7.22 7.11
N ASP A 271 -3.56 -8.32 7.71
CA ASP A 271 -2.71 -9.24 8.48
C ASP A 271 -1.83 -10.16 7.61
N ASN A 272 -2.32 -10.54 6.44
CA ASN A 272 -1.50 -11.15 5.40
C ASN A 272 -0.63 -10.11 4.66
N GLY A 273 -0.47 -8.90 5.21
CA GLY A 273 0.61 -7.99 4.86
C GLY A 273 0.51 -7.42 3.45
N ALA A 274 -0.69 -7.11 2.98
CA ALA A 274 -0.89 -6.09 1.96
C ALA A 274 -0.36 -4.72 2.47
N GLN A 275 -0.02 -3.82 1.56
CA GLN A 275 0.15 -2.38 1.86
C GLN A 275 -0.92 -1.52 1.19
N VAL A 276 -1.59 -2.06 0.16
CA VAL A 276 -2.76 -1.45 -0.47
C VAL A 276 -3.89 -2.48 -0.56
N ILE A 277 -5.11 -2.07 -0.27
CA ILE A 277 -6.35 -2.82 -0.52
C ILE A 277 -7.13 -2.06 -1.60
N ASN A 278 -7.46 -2.73 -2.70
CA ASN A 278 -8.37 -2.22 -3.73
C ASN A 278 -9.74 -2.88 -3.58
N MET A 279 -10.79 -2.06 -3.40
CA MET A 279 -12.19 -2.48 -3.43
C MET A 279 -12.92 -1.79 -4.58
N SER A 280 -12.99 -2.46 -5.72
CA SER A 280 -13.68 -1.97 -6.94
C SER A 280 -15.19 -2.26 -6.91
N LEU A 281 -15.77 -2.24 -5.71
CA LEU A 281 -17.15 -2.63 -5.38
C LEU A 281 -17.86 -1.51 -4.63
N GLY A 282 -19.20 -1.55 -4.59
CA GLY A 282 -20.00 -0.54 -3.88
C GLY A 282 -21.41 -1.02 -3.55
N GLY A 283 -22.07 -0.39 -2.58
CA GLY A 283 -23.43 -0.74 -2.17
C GLY A 283 -23.65 -0.64 -0.66
N GLY A 284 -24.49 -1.53 -0.13
CA GLY A 284 -24.75 -1.80 1.31
C GLY A 284 -25.28 -0.67 2.21
N GLY A 285 -25.01 0.59 1.91
CA GLY A 285 -25.14 1.69 2.88
C GLY A 285 -24.02 1.65 3.94
N TYR A 286 -24.13 2.51 4.95
CA TYR A 286 -23.16 2.55 6.06
C TYR A 286 -23.34 1.31 6.95
N SER A 287 -22.34 0.44 6.95
CA SER A 287 -22.13 -0.66 7.90
C SER A 287 -21.02 -0.31 8.90
N GLN A 288 -21.18 -0.71 10.17
CA GLN A 288 -20.22 -0.50 11.26
C GLN A 288 -19.06 -1.49 11.17
N VAL A 289 -19.37 -2.79 11.00
CA VAL A 289 -18.39 -3.89 10.81
C VAL A 289 -17.38 -3.54 9.70
N MET A 290 -17.89 -3.02 8.58
CA MET A 290 -17.08 -2.55 7.46
C MET A 290 -16.27 -1.28 7.77
N ALA A 291 -16.82 -0.33 8.55
CA ALA A 291 -16.08 0.87 8.95
C ALA A 291 -14.89 0.53 9.84
N ASP A 292 -15.08 -0.38 10.80
CA ASP A 292 -14.05 -0.80 11.74
C ASP A 292 -12.99 -1.69 11.07
N ALA A 293 -13.37 -2.52 10.09
CA ALA A 293 -12.41 -3.22 9.24
C ALA A 293 -11.52 -2.24 8.43
N VAL A 294 -12.08 -1.19 7.83
CA VAL A 294 -11.31 -0.13 7.15
C VAL A 294 -10.38 0.60 8.13
N ALA A 295 -10.87 0.92 9.34
CA ALA A 295 -10.05 1.55 10.38
C ALA A 295 -8.92 0.62 10.87
N TYR A 296 -9.17 -0.68 10.96
CA TYR A 296 -8.19 -1.71 11.31
C TYR A 296 -7.07 -1.81 10.27
N ALA A 297 -7.41 -1.90 8.98
CA ALA A 297 -6.43 -1.90 7.90
C ALA A 297 -5.57 -0.63 7.91
N ARG A 298 -6.19 0.55 8.09
CA ARG A 298 -5.47 1.82 8.23
C ARG A 298 -4.52 1.81 9.43
N LYS A 299 -4.96 1.31 10.58
CA LYS A 299 -4.20 1.16 11.84
C LYS A 299 -3.01 0.20 11.69
N LYS A 300 -3.10 -0.81 10.82
CA LYS A 300 -1.99 -1.70 10.42
C LYS A 300 -1.02 -1.04 9.42
N GLY A 301 -1.37 0.12 8.86
CA GLY A 301 -0.54 0.88 7.91
C GLY A 301 -0.83 0.60 6.44
N VAL A 302 -2.03 0.07 6.14
CA VAL A 302 -2.49 -0.31 4.79
C VAL A 302 -3.37 0.81 4.21
N THR A 303 -3.11 1.25 2.99
CA THR A 303 -3.98 2.19 2.28
C THR A 303 -5.18 1.44 1.71
N VAL A 304 -6.39 1.80 2.13
CA VAL A 304 -7.63 1.29 1.55
C VAL A 304 -8.08 2.23 0.44
N VAL A 305 -8.40 1.71 -0.75
CA VAL A 305 -8.80 2.49 -1.93
C VAL A 305 -10.08 1.90 -2.51
N ALA A 306 -11.11 2.72 -2.74
CA ALA A 306 -12.45 2.23 -3.05
C ALA A 306 -13.21 3.08 -4.09
N ALA A 307 -14.10 2.40 -4.82
CA ALA A 307 -14.91 2.97 -5.89
C ALA A 307 -16.03 3.89 -5.36
N ALA A 308 -16.13 5.12 -5.87
CA ALA A 308 -17.14 6.08 -5.41
C ALA A 308 -18.60 5.73 -5.79
N GLY A 309 -18.80 4.81 -6.75
CA GLY A 309 -20.11 4.34 -7.21
C GLY A 309 -20.46 4.78 -8.64
N ASN A 310 -21.30 4.01 -9.34
CA ASN A 310 -21.71 4.30 -10.73
C ASN A 310 -23.16 4.82 -10.86
N ALA A 311 -23.77 5.32 -9.77
CA ALA A 311 -25.15 5.81 -9.79
C ALA A 311 -25.33 7.24 -10.36
N GLY A 312 -24.24 7.97 -10.63
CA GLY A 312 -24.24 9.34 -11.15
C GLY A 312 -24.74 10.40 -10.16
N ARG A 313 -24.72 10.10 -8.85
CA ARG A 313 -25.39 10.88 -7.80
C ARG A 313 -24.42 11.74 -6.98
N PRO A 314 -24.91 12.87 -6.39
CA PRO A 314 -24.17 13.68 -5.42
C PRO A 314 -24.13 12.98 -4.04
N ARG A 315 -23.66 11.73 -4.01
CA ARG A 315 -23.41 10.93 -2.82
C ARG A 315 -22.38 9.85 -3.17
N VAL A 316 -21.25 9.83 -2.48
CA VAL A 316 -20.28 8.72 -2.56
C VAL A 316 -20.87 7.48 -1.88
N GLU A 317 -20.68 6.31 -2.47
CA GLU A 317 -21.18 5.03 -1.97
C GLU A 317 -20.18 4.39 -0.98
N PHE A 318 -20.64 3.42 -0.18
CA PHE A 318 -19.76 2.64 0.70
C PHE A 318 -19.20 1.45 -0.10
N PRO A 319 -17.93 1.05 0.10
CA PRO A 319 -17.03 1.45 1.18
C PRO A 319 -16.23 2.76 0.98
N ALA A 320 -16.31 3.42 -0.17
CA ALA A 320 -15.53 4.64 -0.43
C ALA A 320 -15.85 5.80 0.53
N ALA A 321 -17.10 5.92 0.99
CA ALA A 321 -17.50 6.94 1.96
C ALA A 321 -17.07 6.68 3.43
N TYR A 322 -16.26 5.65 3.72
CA TYR A 322 -15.73 5.43 5.08
C TYR A 322 -14.49 6.31 5.38
N PRO A 323 -14.44 7.02 6.52
CA PRO A 323 -13.26 7.75 6.94
C PRO A 323 -12.01 6.86 7.02
N GLY A 324 -11.04 7.12 6.15
CA GLY A 324 -9.77 6.40 6.10
C GLY A 324 -9.61 5.42 4.94
N ALA A 325 -10.66 5.21 4.13
CA ALA A 325 -10.53 4.80 2.74
C ALA A 325 -10.24 6.02 1.84
N VAL A 326 -9.68 5.78 0.66
CA VAL A 326 -9.50 6.77 -0.41
C VAL A 326 -10.60 6.57 -1.45
N ALA A 327 -11.50 7.55 -1.58
CA ALA A 327 -12.63 7.50 -2.50
C ALA A 327 -12.24 7.94 -3.92
N VAL A 328 -12.57 7.11 -4.93
CA VAL A 328 -12.14 7.31 -6.32
C VAL A 328 -13.31 7.50 -7.29
N ALA A 329 -13.38 8.68 -7.91
CA ALA A 329 -14.28 8.99 -9.02
C ALA A 329 -13.68 8.62 -10.39
N ALA A 330 -14.54 8.44 -11.39
CA ALA A 330 -14.15 8.07 -12.75
C ALA A 330 -14.16 9.26 -13.72
N VAL A 331 -13.09 9.41 -14.51
CA VAL A 331 -13.05 10.26 -15.71
C VAL A 331 -12.93 9.45 -17.00
N GLY A 332 -13.48 9.98 -18.09
CA GLY A 332 -13.23 9.50 -19.45
C GLY A 332 -11.99 10.13 -20.11
N PRO A 333 -11.67 9.80 -21.37
CA PRO A 333 -10.45 10.22 -22.06
C PRO A 333 -10.14 11.72 -22.10
N GLY A 334 -11.17 12.58 -22.00
CA GLY A 334 -11.02 14.04 -21.95
C GLY A 334 -10.69 14.62 -20.56
N GLY A 335 -10.48 13.79 -19.53
CA GLY A 335 -10.28 14.23 -18.14
C GLY A 335 -11.55 14.76 -17.46
N VAL A 336 -12.71 14.61 -18.11
CA VAL A 336 -14.03 15.01 -17.59
C VAL A 336 -14.64 13.86 -16.82
N ARG A 337 -15.27 14.13 -15.66
CA ARG A 337 -16.01 13.15 -14.86
C ARG A 337 -17.04 12.43 -15.74
N ALA A 338 -17.00 11.10 -15.73
CA ALA A 338 -17.96 10.29 -16.47
C ALA A 338 -19.36 10.44 -15.85
N PRO A 339 -20.46 10.50 -16.63
CA PRO A 339 -21.78 10.83 -16.09
C PRO A 339 -22.29 9.84 -15.03
N TYR A 340 -21.89 8.58 -15.14
CA TYR A 340 -22.20 7.53 -14.16
C TYR A 340 -21.42 7.70 -12.86
N SER A 341 -20.30 8.41 -12.81
CA SER A 341 -19.50 8.53 -11.58
C SER A 341 -20.29 9.28 -10.52
N SER A 342 -20.64 8.59 -9.45
CA SER A 342 -21.06 9.21 -8.20
C SER A 342 -19.95 10.14 -7.69
N TYR A 343 -20.34 11.18 -6.95
CA TYR A 343 -19.52 12.32 -6.58
C TYR A 343 -20.03 12.92 -5.25
N GLY A 344 -19.24 13.72 -4.53
CA GLY A 344 -19.64 14.18 -3.19
C GLY A 344 -18.53 14.79 -2.35
N ARG A 345 -18.75 14.87 -1.04
CA ARG A 345 -17.81 15.52 -0.09
C ARG A 345 -16.77 14.57 0.48
N GLU A 346 -17.09 13.30 0.40
CA GLU A 346 -16.29 12.16 0.77
C GLU A 346 -15.33 11.77 -0.38
N LEU A 347 -15.31 12.52 -1.49
CA LEU A 347 -14.50 12.24 -2.66
C LEU A 347 -13.08 12.81 -2.52
N ASP A 348 -12.07 11.94 -2.60
CA ASP A 348 -10.66 12.31 -2.48
C ASP A 348 -9.98 12.65 -3.80
N ILE A 349 -10.22 11.85 -4.86
CA ILE A 349 -9.50 11.97 -6.14
C ILE A 349 -10.30 11.38 -7.31
N ALA A 350 -10.01 11.82 -8.54
CA ALA A 350 -10.57 11.25 -9.75
C ALA A 350 -9.49 10.58 -10.62
N ALA A 351 -9.79 9.44 -11.23
CA ALA A 351 -8.84 8.64 -12.03
C ALA A 351 -9.51 8.03 -13.28
N PRO A 352 -8.73 7.49 -14.25
CA PRO A 352 -9.29 6.94 -15.50
C PRO A 352 -10.24 5.77 -15.26
N GLY A 353 -11.55 6.03 -15.35
CA GLY A 353 -12.60 5.01 -15.28
C GLY A 353 -13.27 4.73 -16.62
N GLY A 354 -13.06 5.58 -17.62
CA GLY A 354 -13.56 5.42 -18.98
C GLY A 354 -14.97 5.97 -19.23
N ASP A 355 -15.31 6.12 -20.50
CA ASP A 355 -16.58 6.67 -20.98
C ASP A 355 -16.94 6.08 -22.35
N LYS A 356 -17.60 4.91 -22.34
CA LYS A 356 -17.93 4.13 -23.54
C LYS A 356 -19.00 4.77 -24.45
N ARG A 357 -19.54 5.93 -24.06
CA ARG A 357 -20.24 6.84 -24.99
C ARG A 357 -19.31 7.34 -26.11
N GLN A 358 -17.99 7.20 -25.94
CA GLN A 358 -16.93 7.47 -26.91
C GLN A 358 -16.43 6.18 -27.59
N GLY A 359 -17.22 5.09 -27.55
CA GLY A 359 -16.85 3.75 -28.03
C GLY A 359 -15.92 2.99 -27.07
N ASP A 360 -15.55 1.76 -27.42
CA ASP A 360 -14.65 0.93 -26.59
C ASP A 360 -13.25 1.54 -26.44
N ALA A 361 -12.81 2.40 -27.37
CA ALA A 361 -11.60 3.21 -27.24
C ALA A 361 -11.65 4.22 -26.07
N GLY A 362 -12.87 4.58 -25.61
CA GLY A 362 -13.08 5.38 -24.41
C GLY A 362 -13.11 4.57 -23.11
N GLY A 363 -13.15 3.24 -23.16
CA GLY A 363 -13.06 2.36 -22.00
C GLY A 363 -11.62 2.14 -21.51
N ILE A 364 -11.48 1.38 -20.43
CA ILE A 364 -10.19 0.87 -19.94
C ILE A 364 -10.02 -0.56 -20.47
N LEU A 365 -8.97 -0.78 -21.26
CA LEU A 365 -8.68 -2.06 -21.91
C LEU A 365 -7.72 -2.90 -21.06
N GLN A 366 -8.13 -4.13 -20.70
CA GLN A 366 -7.28 -5.14 -20.05
C GLN A 366 -7.54 -6.56 -20.58
N ASN A 367 -6.58 -7.50 -20.39
CA ASN A 367 -6.87 -8.93 -20.49
C ASN A 367 -7.76 -9.33 -19.29
N THR A 368 -8.87 -10.01 -19.57
CA THR A 368 -9.70 -10.69 -18.58
C THR A 368 -10.23 -12.02 -19.15
N ILE A 369 -11.22 -12.66 -18.52
CA ILE A 369 -11.91 -13.86 -19.01
C ILE A 369 -13.25 -13.53 -19.68
N ASP A 370 -13.75 -14.44 -20.50
CA ASP A 370 -15.14 -14.45 -20.96
C ASP A 370 -16.02 -15.03 -19.83
N PRO A 371 -16.97 -14.30 -19.23
CA PRO A 371 -17.84 -14.84 -18.17
C PRO A 371 -18.74 -15.99 -18.63
N ARG A 372 -18.75 -16.31 -19.93
CA ARG A 372 -19.45 -17.48 -20.50
C ARG A 372 -18.56 -18.73 -20.61
N ASP A 373 -17.25 -18.59 -20.38
CA ASP A 373 -16.23 -19.63 -20.46
C ASP A 373 -15.00 -19.18 -19.64
N VAL A 374 -14.93 -19.57 -18.37
CA VAL A 374 -13.85 -19.14 -17.44
C VAL A 374 -12.45 -19.65 -17.84
N SER A 375 -12.35 -20.57 -18.80
CA SER A 375 -11.09 -21.01 -19.38
C SER A 375 -10.57 -20.05 -20.48
N ARG A 376 -11.43 -19.15 -20.97
CA ARG A 376 -11.21 -18.33 -22.17
C ARG A 376 -10.80 -16.90 -21.84
N SER A 377 -9.52 -16.63 -22.08
CA SER A 377 -8.95 -15.28 -22.10
C SER A 377 -9.51 -14.39 -23.22
N VAL A 378 -9.87 -13.14 -22.91
CA VAL A 378 -10.26 -12.06 -23.83
C VAL A 378 -9.62 -10.72 -23.45
N TYR A 379 -9.54 -9.77 -24.38
CA TYR A 379 -9.18 -8.38 -24.07
C TYR A 379 -10.45 -7.52 -24.13
N ALA A 380 -10.83 -6.89 -23.02
CA ALA A 380 -12.12 -6.22 -22.85
C ALA A 380 -11.98 -4.76 -22.41
N ALA A 381 -12.83 -3.89 -22.96
CA ALA A 381 -12.92 -2.48 -22.60
C ALA A 381 -14.09 -2.25 -21.63
N TYR A 382 -13.79 -2.04 -20.36
CA TYR A 382 -14.78 -1.78 -19.31
C TYR A 382 -14.85 -0.28 -18.97
N GLN A 383 -15.90 0.12 -18.25
CA GLN A 383 -16.00 1.44 -17.63
C GLN A 383 -16.52 1.35 -16.19
N GLY A 384 -16.11 2.28 -15.33
CA GLY A 384 -16.64 2.41 -13.98
C GLY A 384 -15.69 3.11 -13.01
N THR A 385 -16.20 3.55 -11.86
CA THR A 385 -15.34 3.86 -10.70
C THR A 385 -14.50 2.66 -10.29
N SER A 386 -14.99 1.44 -10.54
CA SER A 386 -14.27 0.17 -10.42
C SER A 386 -13.02 0.06 -11.29
N MET A 387 -12.95 0.76 -12.43
CA MET A 387 -11.76 0.85 -13.27
C MET A 387 -10.88 2.04 -12.90
N ALA A 388 -11.44 3.10 -12.30
CA ALA A 388 -10.68 4.23 -11.77
C ALA A 388 -9.87 3.88 -10.51
N THR A 389 -10.50 3.13 -9.59
CA THR A 389 -9.94 2.67 -8.31
C THR A 389 -8.57 1.97 -8.43
N PRO A 390 -8.37 0.96 -9.33
CA PRO A 390 -7.09 0.26 -9.46
C PRO A 390 -5.94 1.15 -9.94
N HIS A 391 -6.20 2.22 -10.69
CA HIS A 391 -5.15 3.20 -11.03
C HIS A 391 -4.62 3.89 -9.75
N VAL A 392 -5.50 4.31 -8.85
CA VAL A 392 -5.10 4.94 -7.57
C VAL A 392 -4.42 3.93 -6.65
N ALA A 393 -4.95 2.70 -6.54
CA ALA A 393 -4.34 1.63 -5.76
C ALA A 393 -2.93 1.25 -6.26
N ALA A 394 -2.73 1.25 -7.58
CA ALA A 394 -1.42 0.97 -8.16
C ALA A 394 -0.44 2.13 -7.98
N VAL A 395 -0.86 3.40 -8.13
CA VAL A 395 0.01 4.56 -7.80
C VAL A 395 0.34 4.59 -6.31
N ALA A 396 -0.58 4.20 -5.42
CA ALA A 396 -0.28 3.96 -4.01
C ALA A 396 0.82 2.88 -3.82
N ALA A 397 0.81 1.81 -4.62
CA ALA A 397 1.89 0.82 -4.61
C ALA A 397 3.24 1.38 -5.13
N LEU A 398 3.24 2.25 -6.14
CA LEU A 398 4.46 2.95 -6.58
C LEU A 398 5.05 3.83 -5.47
N LEU A 399 4.18 4.50 -4.70
CA LEU A 399 4.55 5.35 -3.56
C LEU A 399 5.12 4.54 -2.39
N TYR A 400 4.53 3.40 -2.05
CA TYR A 400 5.09 2.46 -1.06
C TYR A 400 6.46 1.91 -1.50
N ALA A 401 6.66 1.64 -2.79
CA ALA A 401 7.94 1.19 -3.33
C ALA A 401 9.04 2.28 -3.28
N GLU A 402 8.68 3.54 -3.52
CA GLU A 402 9.57 4.72 -3.29
C GLU A 402 9.75 5.07 -1.80
N GLY A 403 9.16 4.30 -0.88
CA GLY A 403 9.43 4.37 0.55
C GLY A 403 8.42 5.14 1.41
N ALA A 404 7.19 5.35 0.92
CA ALA A 404 6.10 5.87 1.76
C ALA A 404 5.88 4.99 3.02
N SER A 405 5.68 5.64 4.16
CA SER A 405 5.68 4.97 5.48
C SER A 405 4.31 4.52 5.98
N GLY A 406 3.21 4.90 5.30
CA GLY A 406 1.83 4.54 5.65
C GLY A 406 0.79 5.40 4.91
N PRO A 407 -0.51 5.23 5.20
CA PRO A 407 -1.60 5.83 4.42
C PRO A 407 -1.56 7.36 4.38
N ASP A 408 -1.33 8.02 5.54
CA ASP A 408 -1.18 9.48 5.67
C ASP A 408 -0.07 10.09 4.80
N GLU A 409 0.83 9.27 4.24
CA GLU A 409 1.91 9.67 3.35
C GLU A 409 1.62 9.36 1.88
N VAL A 410 0.90 8.27 1.62
CA VAL A 410 0.36 7.94 0.30
C VAL A 410 -0.68 8.97 -0.13
N GLU A 411 -1.71 9.20 0.70
CA GLU A 411 -2.77 10.20 0.46
C GLU A 411 -2.20 11.59 0.21
N ARG A 412 -1.32 12.05 1.10
CA ARG A 412 -0.66 13.36 0.99
C ARG A 412 0.13 13.49 -0.32
N ALA A 413 0.76 12.42 -0.79
CA ALA A 413 1.48 12.41 -2.06
C ALA A 413 0.53 12.41 -3.26
N LEU A 414 -0.53 11.59 -3.23
CA LEU A 414 -1.59 11.56 -4.25
C LEU A 414 -2.26 12.94 -4.39
N PHE A 415 -2.72 13.52 -3.28
CA PHE A 415 -3.51 14.77 -3.27
C PHE A 415 -2.66 16.01 -3.58
N ALA A 416 -1.36 15.99 -3.23
CA ALA A 416 -0.42 17.06 -3.62
C ALA A 416 0.13 16.88 -5.04
N GLY A 417 0.08 15.67 -5.59
CA GLY A 417 0.40 15.37 -6.99
C GLY A 417 -0.76 15.65 -7.96
N ALA A 418 -2.01 15.53 -7.50
CA ALA A 418 -3.20 15.58 -8.33
C ALA A 418 -3.29 16.83 -9.24
N SER A 419 -3.55 16.58 -10.51
CA SER A 419 -3.71 17.62 -11.54
C SER A 419 -5.05 18.33 -11.37
N ARG A 420 -4.98 19.60 -10.96
CA ARG A 420 -6.14 20.40 -10.52
C ARG A 420 -7.10 20.76 -11.64
N VAL A 421 -8.35 20.35 -11.52
CA VAL A 421 -9.44 20.75 -12.42
C VAL A 421 -9.93 22.16 -12.04
N GLY A 422 -10.11 23.03 -13.04
CA GLY A 422 -10.59 24.41 -12.84
C GLY A 422 -9.69 25.30 -11.96
N GLY A 423 -8.45 24.87 -11.68
CA GLY A 423 -7.53 25.54 -10.73
C GLY A 423 -7.88 25.35 -9.25
N GLN A 424 -8.96 24.63 -8.93
CA GLN A 424 -9.41 24.39 -7.56
C GLN A 424 -8.46 23.43 -6.82
N ALA A 425 -8.36 23.55 -5.49
CA ALA A 425 -7.52 22.67 -4.67
C ALA A 425 -8.25 21.39 -4.22
N TRP A 426 -9.59 21.41 -4.28
CA TRP A 426 -10.51 20.30 -4.08
C TRP A 426 -11.89 20.69 -4.67
N SER A 427 -12.69 19.72 -5.11
CA SER A 427 -14.06 19.92 -5.62
C SER A 427 -14.94 18.68 -5.39
N GLU A 428 -16.26 18.86 -5.24
CA GLU A 428 -17.20 17.73 -5.05
C GLU A 428 -17.24 16.75 -6.26
N GLU A 429 -16.76 17.15 -7.44
CA GLU A 429 -16.76 16.30 -8.66
C GLU A 429 -15.42 15.60 -8.98
N TYR A 430 -14.28 16.11 -8.49
CA TYR A 430 -12.96 15.55 -8.81
C TYR A 430 -12.09 15.25 -7.58
N GLY A 431 -12.62 15.49 -6.37
CA GLY A 431 -11.81 15.54 -5.16
C GLY A 431 -10.69 16.56 -5.33
N HIS A 432 -9.46 16.19 -4.95
CA HIS A 432 -8.26 17.01 -5.14
C HIS A 432 -7.82 17.19 -6.60
N GLY A 433 -8.35 16.43 -7.55
CA GLY A 433 -8.06 16.55 -8.98
C GLY A 433 -7.90 15.21 -9.67
N LEU A 434 -7.32 15.24 -10.88
CA LEU A 434 -7.00 14.05 -11.64
C LEU A 434 -5.72 13.38 -11.10
N LEU A 435 -5.74 12.06 -10.99
CA LEU A 435 -4.57 11.25 -10.61
C LEU A 435 -3.39 11.54 -11.54
N ASP A 436 -2.23 11.80 -10.95
CA ASP A 436 -0.97 12.02 -11.66
C ASP A 436 0.14 11.25 -10.93
N ALA A 437 0.61 10.16 -11.54
CA ALA A 437 1.56 9.25 -10.92
C ALA A 437 2.95 9.90 -10.78
N GLU A 438 3.41 10.64 -11.80
CA GLU A 438 4.73 11.26 -11.77
C GLU A 438 4.77 12.42 -10.77
N ALA A 439 3.74 13.26 -10.74
CA ALA A 439 3.59 14.32 -9.76
C ALA A 439 3.42 13.77 -8.34
N SER A 440 2.69 12.67 -8.14
CA SER A 440 2.57 12.01 -6.83
C SER A 440 3.92 11.50 -6.32
N LEU A 441 4.68 10.81 -7.17
CA LEU A 441 6.04 10.34 -6.82
C LEU A 441 7.01 11.50 -6.58
N LYS A 442 6.83 12.65 -7.26
CA LYS A 442 7.55 13.90 -6.97
C LYS A 442 7.14 14.49 -5.61
N ALA A 443 5.85 14.52 -5.30
CA ALA A 443 5.29 15.04 -4.06
C ALA A 443 5.78 14.27 -2.81
N LEU A 444 5.84 12.94 -2.89
CA LEU A 444 6.46 12.09 -1.86
C LEU A 444 7.91 12.53 -1.53
N GLY A 445 8.69 12.84 -2.56
CA GLY A 445 10.05 13.38 -2.41
C GLY A 445 10.14 14.83 -1.91
N GLY A 446 9.06 15.60 -2.04
CA GLY A 446 8.96 17.01 -1.61
C GLY A 446 8.34 17.22 -0.23
N ALA A 447 7.55 16.27 0.28
CA ALA A 447 6.75 16.41 1.49
C ALA A 447 7.56 16.41 2.82
N SER A 448 8.88 16.29 2.76
CA SER A 448 9.77 16.74 3.84
C SER A 448 10.68 17.84 3.34
N SER A 449 10.34 19.09 3.68
CA SER A 449 11.35 20.15 3.72
C SER A 449 12.41 19.71 4.73
N ARG A 450 13.60 19.34 4.25
CA ARG A 450 14.71 18.90 5.11
C ARG A 450 15.34 20.08 5.84
N TRP A 451 15.22 21.30 5.28
CA TRP A 451 15.70 22.57 5.83
C TRP A 451 15.47 22.78 7.35
N PRO A 452 14.31 22.43 7.94
CA PRO A 452 14.12 22.31 9.39
C PRO A 452 15.30 21.76 10.22
N SER A 453 15.98 20.67 9.83
CA SER A 453 17.15 20.18 10.59
C SER A 453 18.35 21.12 10.53
N LEU A 454 18.53 21.85 9.42
CA LEU A 454 19.51 22.91 9.28
C LEU A 454 19.11 24.16 10.09
N TRP A 455 17.84 24.54 10.14
CA TRP A 455 17.37 25.62 11.02
C TRP A 455 17.60 25.28 12.50
N TRP A 456 17.35 24.02 12.92
CA TRP A 456 17.74 23.54 14.25
C TRP A 456 19.25 23.60 14.48
N ALA A 457 20.08 23.19 13.51
CA ALA A 457 21.54 23.30 13.62
C ALA A 457 22.02 24.77 13.73
N LEU A 458 21.39 25.71 13.02
CA LEU A 458 21.71 27.13 13.07
C LEU A 458 21.28 27.78 14.42
N ALA A 459 20.11 27.41 14.95
CA ALA A 459 19.70 27.82 16.29
C ALA A 459 20.65 27.29 17.37
N LEU A 460 21.04 26.01 17.27
CA LEU A 460 22.01 25.38 18.16
C LEU A 460 23.43 25.96 18.02
N LEU A 461 23.83 26.39 16.82
CA LEU A 461 25.08 27.13 16.60
C LEU A 461 25.09 28.45 17.37
N ALA A 462 23.98 29.19 17.34
CA ALA A 462 23.85 30.43 18.12
C ALA A 462 24.03 30.16 19.62
N VAL A 463 23.43 29.09 20.16
CA VAL A 463 23.64 28.66 21.55
C VAL A 463 25.11 28.35 21.82
N VAL A 464 25.78 27.55 20.98
CA VAL A 464 27.21 27.23 21.14
C VAL A 464 28.07 28.50 21.17
N LEU A 465 27.85 29.43 20.24
CA LEU A 465 28.59 30.70 20.15
C LEU A 465 28.36 31.61 21.36
N LEU A 466 27.13 31.67 21.90
CA LEU A 466 26.83 32.42 23.12
C LEU A 466 27.60 31.87 24.34
N THR A 467 27.85 30.56 24.41
CA THR A 467 28.60 29.95 25.53
C THR A 467 30.13 30.15 25.47
N LEU A 468 30.69 30.78 24.43
CA LEU A 468 32.13 31.08 24.31
C LEU A 468 32.41 32.51 24.80
N ARG A 469 33.45 32.74 25.62
CA ARG A 469 33.73 34.01 26.32
C ARG A 469 35.02 34.70 25.88
N GLY A 470 34.94 36.02 25.66
CA GLY A 470 36.06 36.96 25.72
C GLY A 470 37.30 36.55 24.91
N ARG A 471 38.34 36.06 25.59
CA ARG A 471 39.61 35.62 24.96
C ARG A 471 39.46 34.46 23.97
N GLU A 472 38.34 33.72 23.99
CA GLU A 472 37.99 32.71 22.97
C GLU A 472 37.56 33.34 21.62
N ARG A 473 37.36 34.68 21.51
CA ARG A 473 36.65 35.33 20.40
C ARG A 473 37.50 36.24 19.48
N PRO A 474 38.32 35.68 18.57
CA PRO A 474 38.50 36.32 17.26
C PRO A 474 38.50 35.34 16.07
N GLY A 475 37.86 35.71 14.96
CA GLY A 475 38.00 35.05 13.66
C GLY A 475 37.08 33.84 13.37
N TYR A 476 36.20 33.44 14.29
CA TYR A 476 35.33 32.27 14.13
C TYR A 476 34.29 32.40 13.00
N LEU A 477 33.85 33.60 12.62
CA LEU A 477 33.06 33.81 11.38
C LEU A 477 33.79 33.27 10.14
N ASN A 478 35.11 33.48 10.06
CA ASN A 478 35.96 32.94 8.99
C ASN A 478 36.30 31.44 9.17
N ILE A 479 35.73 30.76 10.17
CA ILE A 479 35.72 29.30 10.31
C ILE A 479 34.35 28.76 9.91
N LEU A 480 33.27 29.40 10.37
CA LEU A 480 31.89 29.08 10.01
C LEU A 480 31.62 29.24 8.51
N LEU A 481 32.34 30.13 7.81
CA LEU A 481 32.29 30.31 6.37
C LEU A 481 33.25 29.39 5.57
N ARG A 482 34.02 28.51 6.22
CA ARG A 482 34.91 27.59 5.49
C ARG A 482 34.10 26.42 4.92
N PRO A 483 34.37 25.99 3.67
CA PRO A 483 33.84 24.73 3.14
C PRO A 483 34.12 23.54 4.07
N SER A 484 35.27 23.54 4.74
CA SER A 484 35.61 22.48 5.70
C SER A 484 34.72 22.43 6.94
N PHE A 485 34.00 23.49 7.32
CA PHE A 485 32.96 23.45 8.37
C PHE A 485 31.56 23.24 7.78
N LEU A 486 31.25 23.96 6.68
CA LEU A 486 29.92 23.98 6.08
C LEU A 486 29.54 22.65 5.40
N VAL A 487 30.46 22.00 4.68
CA VAL A 487 30.14 20.77 3.95
C VAL A 487 29.77 19.62 4.91
N PRO A 488 30.53 19.33 5.99
CA PRO A 488 30.12 18.34 6.99
C PRO A 488 28.83 18.71 7.74
N LEU A 489 28.58 20.00 7.98
CA LEU A 489 27.33 20.48 8.60
C LEU A 489 26.11 20.19 7.72
N VAL A 490 26.17 20.53 6.43
CA VAL A 490 25.07 20.30 5.47
C VAL A 490 24.85 18.80 5.24
N LEU A 491 25.93 18.02 5.05
CA LEU A 491 25.84 16.57 4.88
C LEU A 491 25.28 15.84 6.12
N ALA A 492 25.55 16.32 7.34
CA ALA A 492 24.99 15.73 8.55
C ALA A 492 23.55 16.18 8.88
N THR A 493 23.09 17.34 8.40
CA THR A 493 21.74 17.86 8.64
C THR A 493 20.72 17.41 7.59
N VAL A 494 21.01 17.64 6.32
CA VAL A 494 20.05 17.55 5.21
C VAL A 494 20.51 16.64 4.06
N GLY A 495 21.80 16.32 4.02
CA GLY A 495 22.43 15.64 2.88
C GLY A 495 22.63 16.58 1.68
N ALA A 496 23.22 16.08 0.61
CA ALA A 496 23.42 16.79 -0.65
C ALA A 496 22.18 16.74 -1.57
N PHE A 497 20.97 16.72 -0.99
CA PHE A 497 19.73 16.38 -1.70
C PHE A 497 19.44 17.25 -2.94
N PHE A 498 19.89 18.51 -2.91
CA PHE A 498 19.78 19.49 -3.99
C PHE A 498 20.65 19.17 -5.22
N LEU A 499 21.71 18.34 -5.09
CA LEU A 499 22.55 17.95 -6.23
C LEU A 499 21.81 17.02 -7.20
N ARG A 500 20.71 16.35 -6.78
CA ARG A 500 19.91 15.49 -7.68
C ARG A 500 19.42 16.25 -8.91
N SER A 501 19.07 17.52 -8.76
CA SER A 501 18.60 18.38 -9.87
C SER A 501 19.70 18.87 -10.82
N TRP A 502 20.98 18.62 -10.50
CA TRP A 502 22.14 19.03 -11.32
C TRP A 502 22.98 17.85 -11.83
N VAL A 503 22.87 16.67 -11.20
CA VAL A 503 23.73 15.48 -11.47
C VAL A 503 22.92 14.20 -11.71
N GLY A 504 21.58 14.27 -11.70
CA GLY A 504 20.69 13.15 -12.00
C GLY A 504 20.86 12.66 -13.44
N GLY A 505 21.65 11.60 -13.64
CA GLY A 505 21.91 11.01 -14.96
C GLY A 505 23.33 10.45 -15.16
N VAL A 506 24.27 10.65 -14.24
CA VAL A 506 25.65 10.14 -14.36
C VAL A 506 25.73 8.66 -13.94
N PRO A 507 26.10 7.72 -14.84
CA PRO A 507 26.23 6.30 -14.51
C PRO A 507 27.57 5.96 -13.81
N GLY A 508 27.60 4.81 -13.12
CA GLY A 508 28.77 4.30 -12.41
C GLY A 508 29.00 4.93 -11.03
N ALA A 509 30.18 4.67 -10.44
CA ALA A 509 30.49 4.99 -9.04
C ALA A 509 30.31 6.48 -8.65
N ALA A 510 30.37 7.41 -9.61
CA ALA A 510 30.05 8.82 -9.35
C ALA A 510 28.56 9.02 -9.00
N GLY A 511 27.65 8.31 -9.68
CA GLY A 511 26.23 8.29 -9.36
C GLY A 511 25.94 7.65 -8.00
N GLU A 512 26.61 6.53 -7.69
CA GLU A 512 26.50 5.85 -6.39
C GLU A 512 26.95 6.75 -5.23
N VAL A 513 28.07 7.47 -5.37
CA VAL A 513 28.54 8.43 -4.35
C VAL A 513 27.55 9.59 -4.17
N VAL A 514 26.90 10.05 -5.24
CA VAL A 514 25.84 11.08 -5.17
C VAL A 514 24.57 10.53 -4.51
N GLN A 515 24.21 9.25 -4.73
CA GLN A 515 23.11 8.58 -4.04
C GLN A 515 23.38 8.40 -2.54
N VAL A 516 24.60 8.01 -2.14
CA VAL A 516 24.98 7.97 -0.71
C VAL A 516 24.91 9.36 -0.09
N ALA A 517 25.40 10.38 -0.79
CA ALA A 517 25.35 11.77 -0.31
C ALA A 517 23.92 12.35 -0.24
N TRP A 518 22.90 11.76 -0.89
CA TRP A 518 21.52 12.28 -0.90
C TRP A 518 20.87 12.32 0.49
N LEU A 519 21.21 11.38 1.38
CA LEU A 519 20.68 11.31 2.74
C LEU A 519 21.59 12.05 3.74
N PRO A 520 21.04 12.58 4.84
CA PRO A 520 21.83 12.95 6.02
C PRO A 520 22.68 11.76 6.50
N ILE A 521 23.90 12.03 7.00
CA ILE A 521 24.79 10.96 7.49
C ILE A 521 24.13 10.02 8.54
N PRO A 522 23.28 10.49 9.49
CA PRO A 522 22.52 9.60 10.39
C PRO A 522 21.53 8.64 9.69
N ASP A 523 21.12 8.93 8.46
CA ASP A 523 20.20 8.11 7.66
C ASP A 523 20.92 7.14 6.69
N TRP A 524 22.25 7.23 6.55
CA TRP A 524 23.04 6.34 5.67
C TRP A 524 22.87 4.85 6.01
N GLN A 525 22.53 4.53 7.26
CA GLN A 525 22.12 3.18 7.68
C GLN A 525 21.02 2.55 6.82
N ARG A 526 20.10 3.34 6.24
CA ARG A 526 19.04 2.81 5.37
C ARG A 526 19.62 2.22 4.09
N ILE A 527 20.70 2.81 3.58
CA ILE A 527 21.46 2.33 2.41
C ILE A 527 22.34 1.14 2.80
N ILE A 528 22.97 1.18 3.98
CA ILE A 528 23.93 0.16 4.43
C ILE A 528 23.25 -1.15 4.87
N PHE A 529 22.06 -1.08 5.50
CA PHE A 529 21.39 -2.23 6.10
C PHE A 529 19.99 -2.54 5.55
N GLY A 530 19.38 -1.64 4.77
CA GLY A 530 18.05 -1.85 4.17
C GLY A 530 16.87 -1.87 5.15
N THR A 531 17.08 -1.60 6.45
CA THR A 531 16.06 -1.74 7.49
C THR A 531 15.14 -0.52 7.61
N ARG A 532 13.83 -0.76 7.79
CA ARG A 532 12.85 0.29 8.14
C ARG A 532 13.01 0.79 9.59
N THR A 533 13.53 -0.04 10.50
CA THR A 533 13.92 0.35 11.85
C THR A 533 15.28 1.03 11.84
N VAL A 534 15.43 2.12 12.60
CA VAL A 534 16.67 2.90 12.70
C VAL A 534 17.49 2.49 13.93
N SER A 535 18.78 2.23 13.72
CA SER A 535 19.73 1.90 14.78
C SER A 535 19.97 3.08 15.72
N PRO A 536 19.97 2.87 17.06
CA PRO A 536 20.39 3.88 18.03
C PRO A 536 21.81 4.38 17.75
N LEU A 537 22.68 3.55 17.18
CA LEU A 537 24.09 3.87 16.94
C LEU A 537 24.26 5.02 15.94
N PHE A 538 23.47 5.03 14.87
CA PHE A 538 23.48 6.12 13.88
C PHE A 538 22.69 7.33 14.36
N TYR A 539 21.60 7.11 15.11
CA TYR A 539 20.83 8.16 15.78
C TYR A 539 21.46 8.51 17.15
N SER A 540 22.78 8.73 17.18
CA SER A 540 23.54 9.10 18.38
C SER A 540 24.75 9.98 18.06
N ALA A 541 25.44 10.44 19.11
CA ALA A 541 26.70 11.15 19.00
C ALA A 541 27.92 10.24 18.71
N LEU A 542 27.74 8.91 18.55
CA LEU A 542 28.84 7.94 18.44
C LEU A 542 29.78 8.24 17.28
N ILE A 543 29.25 8.57 16.09
CA ILE A 543 30.08 8.88 14.90
C ILE A 543 30.93 10.15 15.14
N PRO A 544 30.35 11.31 15.56
CA PRO A 544 31.14 12.46 16.01
C PRO A 544 32.15 12.15 17.14
N LEU A 545 31.78 11.30 18.11
CA LEU A 545 32.62 10.98 19.27
C LEU A 545 33.86 10.18 18.88
N VAL A 546 33.70 9.10 18.09
CA VAL A 546 34.81 8.28 17.59
C VAL A 546 35.75 9.12 16.74
N LEU A 547 35.22 9.96 15.85
CA LEU A 547 36.03 10.86 15.01
C LEU A 547 36.77 11.93 15.84
N SER A 548 36.27 12.33 17.01
CA SER A 548 36.96 13.30 17.89
C SER A 548 38.29 12.79 18.43
N ILE A 549 38.41 11.48 18.66
CA ILE A 549 39.63 10.86 19.19
C ILE A 549 40.79 11.09 18.20
N PHE A 550 40.52 11.06 16.90
CA PHE A 550 41.50 11.32 15.84
C PHE A 550 41.73 12.83 15.60
N ALA A 551 40.66 13.64 15.64
CA ALA A 551 40.74 15.10 15.42
C ALA A 551 41.53 15.86 16.51
N ILE A 552 41.72 15.27 17.69
CA ILE A 552 42.63 15.80 18.71
C ILE A 552 44.06 15.93 18.17
N LYS A 553 44.57 14.91 17.46
CA LYS A 553 45.95 14.90 16.92
C LYS A 553 46.11 15.78 15.67
N PHE A 554 45.09 15.84 14.82
CA PHE A 554 45.15 16.57 13.55
C PHE A 554 44.36 17.89 13.62
N LYS A 555 45.02 18.98 14.04
CA LYS A 555 44.39 20.29 14.27
C LYS A 555 43.59 20.83 13.07
N GLY A 556 43.96 20.46 11.83
CA GLY A 556 43.24 20.83 10.61
C GLY A 556 41.85 20.19 10.43
N LEU A 557 41.56 19.05 11.07
CA LEU A 557 40.28 18.35 10.96
C LEU A 557 39.20 18.90 11.92
N ARG A 558 39.60 19.69 12.92
CA ARG A 558 38.69 20.16 13.98
C ARG A 558 37.50 20.99 13.47
N PRO A 559 37.63 21.90 12.48
CA PRO A 559 36.47 22.56 11.88
C PRO A 559 35.48 21.59 11.23
N ALA A 560 35.98 20.56 10.54
CA ALA A 560 35.13 19.56 9.89
C ALA A 560 34.34 18.72 10.89
N LEU A 561 34.99 18.31 11.97
CA LEU A 561 34.29 17.62 13.04
C LEU A 561 33.34 18.54 13.82
N GLY A 562 33.70 19.80 14.02
CA GLY A 562 32.85 20.80 14.66
C GLY A 562 31.53 21.01 13.90
N GLY A 563 31.61 21.07 12.56
CA GLY A 563 30.45 21.12 11.67
C GLY A 563 29.65 19.81 11.64
N LEU A 564 30.33 18.66 11.55
CA LEU A 564 29.70 17.33 11.57
C LEU A 564 28.89 17.12 12.86
N ALA A 565 29.51 17.35 14.03
CA ALA A 565 28.86 17.19 15.33
C ALA A 565 27.66 18.12 15.49
N LEU A 566 27.78 19.37 15.06
CA LEU A 566 26.67 20.32 15.05
C LEU A 566 25.53 19.87 14.13
N GLY A 567 25.84 19.28 12.98
CA GLY A 567 24.83 18.80 12.04
C GLY A 567 24.08 17.57 12.56
N PHE A 568 24.79 16.64 13.21
CA PHE A 568 24.16 15.58 14.01
C PHE A 568 23.24 16.19 15.09
N ALA A 569 23.67 17.23 15.81
CA ALA A 569 22.83 17.89 16.82
C ALA A 569 21.53 18.48 16.21
N GLY A 570 21.59 19.13 15.04
CA GLY A 570 20.41 19.65 14.36
C GLY A 570 19.44 18.56 13.87
N PHE A 571 19.97 17.48 13.30
CA PHE A 571 19.18 16.32 12.87
C PHE A 571 18.50 15.61 14.05
N LEU A 572 19.25 15.35 15.13
CA LEU A 572 18.73 14.68 16.33
C LEU A 572 17.72 15.55 17.09
N ALA A 573 17.88 16.88 17.10
CA ALA A 573 16.91 17.81 17.68
C ALA A 573 15.61 17.86 16.86
N TYR A 574 15.70 17.96 15.53
CA TYR A 574 14.52 17.96 14.64
C TYR A 574 13.72 16.64 14.72
N THR A 575 14.41 15.50 14.73
CA THR A 575 13.76 14.18 14.85
C THR A 575 13.13 13.94 16.22
N ALA A 576 13.74 14.44 17.31
CA ALA A 576 13.13 14.42 18.64
C ALA A 576 11.86 15.29 18.73
N TRP A 577 11.88 16.46 18.08
CA TRP A 577 10.78 17.42 18.05
C TRP A 577 9.56 16.87 17.30
N VAL A 578 9.72 16.53 16.01
CA VAL A 578 8.59 16.15 15.13
C VAL A 578 8.02 14.78 15.50
N LYS A 579 8.78 13.71 15.27
CA LYS A 579 8.35 12.32 15.50
C LYS A 579 9.60 11.47 15.73
N ALA A 580 9.92 11.20 16.99
CA ALA A 580 11.02 10.31 17.33
C ALA A 580 10.69 8.90 16.84
N PRO A 581 11.51 8.27 15.97
CA PRO A 581 11.22 6.95 15.44
C PRO A 581 11.47 5.87 16.50
N ALA A 582 10.89 4.68 16.28
CA ALA A 582 11.26 3.49 17.03
C ALA A 582 12.74 3.14 16.76
N LEU A 583 13.57 3.24 17.80
CA LEU A 583 14.99 2.90 17.72
C LEU A 583 15.16 1.39 17.94
N ALA A 584 15.90 0.73 17.05
CA ALA A 584 16.15 -0.70 17.13
C ALA A 584 16.76 -1.09 18.50
N TRP A 585 16.31 -2.22 19.06
CA TRP A 585 16.73 -2.73 20.37
C TRP A 585 16.33 -1.89 21.60
N MET A 586 15.54 -0.80 21.45
CA MET A 586 14.87 -0.18 22.60
C MET A 586 13.55 -0.89 22.90
N PRO A 587 13.33 -1.41 24.13
CA PRO A 587 12.09 -2.11 24.47
C PRO A 587 10.86 -1.19 24.55
N PHE A 588 11.06 0.12 24.72
CA PHE A 588 9.98 1.09 24.85
C PHE A 588 10.20 2.33 23.97
N THR A 589 9.21 2.65 23.14
CA THR A 589 9.26 3.78 22.19
C THR A 589 9.39 5.14 22.87
N PHE A 590 8.87 5.30 24.10
CA PHE A 590 8.98 6.56 24.86
C PHE A 590 10.44 6.93 25.18
N MET A 591 11.37 5.97 25.21
CA MET A 591 12.80 6.23 25.47
C MET A 591 13.53 6.88 24.30
N ALA A 592 12.96 6.85 23.08
CA ALA A 592 13.59 7.43 21.90
C ALA A 592 13.78 8.96 22.01
N ARG A 593 12.80 9.70 22.55
CA ARG A 593 12.93 11.16 22.75
C ARG A 593 14.06 11.51 23.75
N PRO A 594 14.12 10.95 24.97
CA PRO A 594 15.25 11.12 25.88
C PRO A 594 16.61 10.77 25.26
N TRP A 595 16.71 9.65 24.53
CA TRP A 595 17.95 9.24 23.87
C TRP A 595 18.45 10.28 22.87
N LEU A 596 17.57 10.79 22.01
CA LEU A 596 17.93 11.81 21.03
C LEU A 596 18.39 13.10 21.73
N VAL A 597 17.67 13.57 22.76
CA VAL A 597 18.03 14.78 23.53
C VAL A 597 19.38 14.65 24.22
N VAL A 598 19.69 13.51 24.84
CA VAL A 598 21.03 13.25 25.44
C VAL A 598 22.12 13.31 24.36
N ASN A 599 21.88 12.73 23.19
CA ASN A 599 22.86 12.73 22.10
C ASN A 599 23.02 14.12 21.44
N VAL A 600 21.97 14.95 21.38
CA VAL A 600 22.08 16.37 21.02
C VAL A 600 23.07 17.07 21.95
N LEU A 601 22.94 16.91 23.28
CA LEU A 601 23.83 17.55 24.25
C LEU A 601 25.29 17.10 24.11
N ILE A 602 25.54 15.81 23.85
CA ILE A 602 26.89 15.28 23.60
C ILE A 602 27.47 15.87 22.30
N CYS A 603 26.69 15.92 21.21
CA CYS A 603 27.11 16.54 19.96
C CYS A 603 27.44 18.04 20.10
N LEU A 604 26.67 18.79 20.90
CA LEU A 604 26.95 20.19 21.20
C LEU A 604 28.24 20.35 22.01
N PHE A 605 28.51 19.44 22.96
CA PHE A 605 29.79 19.43 23.70
C PHE A 605 30.97 19.17 22.76
N ILE A 606 30.87 18.18 21.87
CA ILE A 606 31.91 17.87 20.86
C ILE A 606 32.14 19.07 19.93
N SER A 607 31.07 19.67 19.39
CA SER A 607 31.18 20.83 18.50
C SER A 607 31.84 22.03 19.21
N ARG A 608 31.41 22.35 20.44
CA ARG A 608 32.03 23.40 21.27
C ARG A 608 33.50 23.11 21.60
N ALA A 609 33.85 21.86 21.86
CA ALA A 609 35.23 21.46 22.13
C ALA A 609 36.13 21.60 20.88
N MET A 610 35.63 21.23 19.70
CA MET A 610 36.37 21.36 18.43
C MET A 610 36.47 22.82 17.93
N LEU A 611 35.53 23.68 18.29
CA LEU A 611 35.52 25.12 17.98
C LEU A 611 36.32 25.98 18.99
N ARG A 612 36.73 25.41 20.13
CA ARG A 612 37.58 26.11 21.10
C ARG A 612 39.01 26.26 20.57
N ARG A 613 39.55 27.46 20.76
CA ARG A 613 40.97 27.74 20.52
C ARG A 613 41.81 27.15 21.65
N GLU A 614 42.70 26.23 21.33
CA GLU A 614 43.87 25.95 22.18
C GLU A 614 44.73 27.23 22.27
N SER A 615 45.17 27.57 23.48
CA SER A 615 46.25 28.54 23.67
C SER A 615 47.48 28.14 22.83
N PRO A 616 48.24 29.13 22.31
CA PRO A 616 49.50 28.86 21.62
C PRO A 616 50.52 28.19 22.56
#